data_AF-A0A8D8BE74-F1
#
_entry.id   AF-A0A8D8BE74-F1
#
_cell.length_a   1.000
_cell.length_b   1.000
_cell.length_c   1.000
_cell.angle_alpha   90.00
_cell.angle_beta   90.00
_cell.angle_gamma   90.00
#
_symmetry.space_group_name_H-M   'P 1'
#
loop_
_entity.id
_entity.type
_entity.pdbx_description
1 polymer ?
#
loop_
_entity_poly.entity_id
_entity_poly.type
_entity_poly.pdbx_seq_one_letter_code
_entity_poly.pdbx_strand_id
1 'polypeptide(L)'
;MVKENHRDSTSARYTSPHEADVKTLCKQECVRIVNSKRCRYALIPLVLFLTILVIYVIFDYPPEPPPFCATAACVRTGWNLKQSMNLQVKPCDDFYSYVCGGNWTKLSDKRKPGNEWQNLLAENVSQSDPKPVRQAKQMFNVCTNRGERRCRHYGKFDSSWFFM
;
A
#
# COMPACT_ATOMS: atom_id res chain seq x y z
N MET A 1 -22.65 -30.14 -14.54
CA MET A 1 -21.50 -30.58 -13.71
C MET A 1 -21.74 -30.03 -12.31
N VAL A 2 -22.22 -30.90 -11.43
CA VAL A 2 -22.82 -30.60 -10.12
C VAL A 2 -21.74 -30.55 -9.04
N LYS A 3 -21.88 -29.58 -8.12
CA LYS A 3 -21.12 -29.40 -6.86
C LYS A 3 -21.53 -30.45 -5.81
N GLU A 4 -20.58 -30.89 -4.98
CA GLU A 4 -20.68 -31.24 -3.54
C GLU A 4 -19.33 -31.86 -3.13
N ASN A 5 -18.47 -31.33 -2.25
CA ASN A 5 -18.56 -30.87 -0.86
C ASN A 5 -19.00 -31.92 0.18
N HIS A 6 -18.06 -32.19 1.10
CA HIS A 6 -18.20 -32.76 2.45
C HIS A 6 -18.65 -34.21 2.63
N ARG A 7 -17.71 -35.05 3.11
CA ARG A 7 -17.87 -35.76 4.40
C ARG A 7 -16.52 -36.31 4.89
N ASP A 8 -15.80 -35.53 5.70
CA ASP A 8 -14.77 -36.09 6.58
C ASP A 8 -15.48 -36.93 7.63
N SER A 9 -15.48 -38.24 7.40
CA SER A 9 -15.98 -39.21 8.36
C SER A 9 -14.96 -39.30 9.49
N THR A 10 -15.33 -38.75 10.63
CA THR A 10 -14.77 -39.07 11.94
C THR A 10 -14.58 -40.58 12.07
N SER A 11 -13.34 -41.04 12.02
CA SER A 11 -12.93 -42.33 12.55
C SER A 11 -11.83 -42.04 13.54
N ALA A 12 -12.21 -42.01 14.82
CA ALA A 12 -11.29 -42.06 15.94
C ALA A 12 -10.47 -43.35 15.78
N ARG A 13 -9.27 -43.22 15.22
CA ARG A 13 -8.36 -44.34 15.04
C ARG A 13 -7.70 -44.59 16.39
N TYR A 14 -8.07 -45.71 16.99
CA TYR A 14 -7.37 -46.33 18.11
C TYR A 14 -5.89 -46.52 17.73
N THR A 15 -5.04 -45.54 18.06
CA THR A 15 -3.60 -45.62 17.80
C THR A 15 -2.97 -46.47 18.89
N SER A 16 -2.45 -47.63 18.48
CA SER A 16 -1.65 -48.48 19.33
C SER A 16 -0.37 -47.73 19.78
N PRO A 17 0.19 -48.05 20.97
CA PRO A 17 1.42 -47.41 21.48
C PRO A 17 2.60 -47.47 20.50
N HIS A 18 2.62 -48.48 19.61
CA HIS A 18 3.64 -48.68 18.60
C HIS A 18 3.59 -47.70 17.41
N GLU A 19 2.45 -47.06 17.10
CA GLU A 19 2.36 -46.16 15.93
C GLU A 19 2.90 -44.74 16.22
N ALA A 20 2.93 -44.34 17.51
CA ALA A 20 3.57 -43.10 17.95
C ALA A 20 5.10 -43.20 17.87
N ASP A 21 5.67 -44.37 18.19
CA ASP A 21 7.11 -44.61 18.14
C ASP A 21 7.64 -44.73 16.70
N VAL A 22 6.89 -45.35 15.79
CA VAL A 22 7.31 -45.48 14.37
C VAL A 22 7.34 -44.12 13.66
N LYS A 23 6.39 -43.21 13.94
CA LYS A 23 6.40 -41.85 13.38
C LYS A 23 7.54 -41.00 13.92
N THR A 24 7.92 -41.22 15.18
CA THR A 24 9.01 -40.48 15.83
C THR A 24 10.38 -40.97 15.35
N LEU A 25 10.55 -42.29 15.19
CA LEU A 25 11.76 -42.93 14.64
C LEU A 25 11.99 -42.54 13.16
N CYS A 26 10.98 -42.60 12.29
CA CYS A 26 11.11 -42.20 10.89
C CYS A 26 11.48 -40.70 10.71
N LYS A 27 11.06 -39.85 11.67
CA LYS A 27 11.43 -38.42 11.71
C LYS A 27 12.88 -38.21 12.17
N GLN A 28 13.41 -39.11 13.00
CA GLN A 28 14.74 -38.99 13.61
C GLN A 28 15.87 -39.44 12.67
N GLU A 29 15.67 -40.49 11.87
CA GLU A 29 16.61 -40.89 10.80
C GLU A 29 16.68 -39.86 9.66
N CYS A 30 15.55 -39.26 9.24
CA CYS A 30 15.55 -38.23 8.19
C CYS A 30 16.26 -36.93 8.63
N VAL A 31 16.09 -36.52 9.90
CA VAL A 31 16.76 -35.33 10.44
C VAL A 31 18.27 -35.55 10.59
N ARG A 32 18.74 -36.77 10.92
CA ARG A 32 20.19 -37.05 10.99
C ARG A 32 20.88 -37.08 9.61
N ILE A 33 20.19 -37.50 8.55
CA ILE A 33 20.76 -37.52 7.18
C ILE A 33 20.89 -36.08 6.64
N VAL A 34 19.88 -35.23 6.86
CA VAL A 34 19.91 -33.80 6.46
C VAL A 34 20.88 -33.00 7.34
N ASN A 35 21.04 -33.37 8.62
CA ASN A 35 21.90 -32.66 9.56
C ASN A 35 23.35 -33.20 9.63
N SER A 36 23.69 -34.18 8.79
CA SER A 36 25.07 -34.67 8.68
C SER A 36 25.96 -33.57 8.10
N LYS A 37 27.04 -33.20 8.82
CA LYS A 37 28.01 -32.19 8.38
C LYS A 37 28.53 -32.47 6.96
N ARG A 38 28.54 -33.74 6.54
CA ARG A 38 28.94 -34.19 5.20
C ARG A 38 28.02 -33.71 4.08
N CYS A 39 26.70 -33.58 4.32
CA CYS A 39 25.78 -32.96 3.36
C CYS A 39 25.96 -31.44 3.29
N ARG A 40 26.25 -30.77 4.43
CA ARG A 40 26.58 -29.33 4.40
C ARG A 40 27.86 -29.07 3.60
N TYR A 41 28.93 -29.83 3.83
CA TYR A 41 30.18 -29.65 3.09
C TYR A 41 30.10 -30.04 1.60
N ALA A 42 29.11 -30.84 1.19
CA ALA A 42 28.86 -31.16 -0.23
C ALA A 42 27.91 -30.16 -0.91
N LEU A 43 26.93 -29.61 -0.19
CA LEU A 43 25.99 -28.62 -0.73
C LEU A 43 26.58 -27.21 -0.77
N ILE A 44 27.45 -26.85 0.17
CA ILE A 44 28.12 -25.54 0.18
C ILE A 44 28.91 -25.27 -1.12
N PRO A 45 29.81 -26.15 -1.61
CA PRO A 45 30.54 -25.89 -2.85
C PRO A 45 29.62 -25.86 -4.08
N LEU A 46 28.56 -26.67 -4.10
CA LEU A 46 27.55 -26.66 -5.17
C LEU A 46 26.81 -25.31 -5.22
N VAL A 47 26.33 -24.83 -4.07
CA VAL A 47 25.64 -23.55 -3.96
C VAL A 47 26.59 -22.40 -4.28
N LEU A 48 27.82 -22.43 -3.76
CA LEU A 48 28.84 -21.41 -4.07
C LEU A 48 29.14 -21.37 -5.58
N PHE A 49 29.31 -22.52 -6.21
CA PHE A 49 29.53 -22.59 -7.66
C PHE A 49 28.34 -22.02 -8.44
N LEU A 50 27.11 -22.38 -8.08
CA LEU A 50 25.90 -21.81 -8.70
C LEU A 50 25.80 -20.29 -8.49
N THR A 51 26.13 -19.80 -7.29
CA THR A 51 26.16 -18.34 -7.05
C THR A 51 27.23 -17.64 -7.86
N ILE A 52 28.42 -18.24 -8.01
CA ILE A 52 29.52 -17.69 -8.80
C ILE A 52 29.14 -17.65 -10.28
N LEU A 53 28.49 -18.70 -10.81
CA LEU A 53 27.99 -18.71 -12.18
C LEU A 53 26.93 -17.62 -12.42
N VAL A 54 25.99 -17.44 -11.49
CA VAL A 54 24.99 -16.37 -11.58
C VAL A 54 25.66 -15.00 -11.56
N ILE A 55 26.64 -14.79 -10.68
CA ILE A 55 27.41 -13.54 -10.60
C ILE A 55 28.17 -13.31 -11.91
N TYR A 56 28.83 -14.31 -12.47
CA TYR A 56 29.56 -14.22 -13.74
C TYR A 56 28.62 -13.82 -14.90
N VAL A 57 27.45 -14.45 -15.01
CA VAL A 57 26.43 -14.11 -16.00
C VAL A 57 25.94 -12.67 -15.85
N ILE A 58 25.75 -12.18 -14.62
CA ILE A 58 25.32 -10.80 -14.37
C ILE A 58 26.42 -9.78 -14.76
N PHE A 59 27.70 -10.13 -14.58
CA PHE A 59 28.81 -9.27 -14.98
C PHE A 59 28.99 -9.22 -16.49
N ASP A 60 28.86 -10.34 -17.20
CA ASP A 60 28.97 -10.38 -18.66
C ASP A 60 27.73 -9.82 -19.38
N TYR A 61 26.55 -9.92 -18.76
CA TYR A 61 25.30 -9.39 -19.29
C TYR A 61 24.71 -8.36 -18.31
N PRO A 62 25.24 -7.11 -18.31
CA PRO A 62 24.60 -6.04 -17.58
C PRO A 62 23.16 -5.91 -18.12
N PRO A 63 22.14 -5.94 -17.24
CA PRO A 63 20.77 -5.88 -17.69
C PRO A 63 20.54 -4.56 -18.43
N GLU A 64 20.05 -4.64 -19.67
CA GLU A 64 19.63 -3.46 -20.38
C GLU A 64 18.55 -2.72 -19.58
N PRO A 65 18.52 -1.37 -19.64
CA PRO A 65 17.45 -0.62 -19.00
C PRO A 65 16.11 -1.13 -19.53
N PRO A 66 15.11 -1.34 -18.66
CA PRO A 66 13.82 -1.83 -19.10
C PRO A 66 13.23 -0.88 -20.16
N PRO A 67 12.51 -1.40 -21.17
CA PRO A 67 11.93 -0.58 -22.25
C PRO A 67 10.81 0.35 -21.74
N PHE A 68 10.46 0.27 -20.46
CA PHE A 68 9.46 1.08 -19.78
C PHE A 68 10.06 1.69 -18.52
N CYS A 69 9.51 2.83 -18.11
CA CYS A 69 9.94 3.48 -16.89
C CYS A 69 9.53 2.65 -15.66
N ALA A 70 10.52 2.16 -14.91
CA ALA A 70 10.33 1.36 -13.70
C ALA A 70 10.48 2.17 -12.39
N THR A 71 10.48 3.50 -12.47
CA THR A 71 10.54 4.35 -11.27
C THR A 71 9.28 4.17 -10.41
N ALA A 72 9.41 4.35 -9.09
CA ALA A 72 8.27 4.27 -8.18
C ALA A 72 7.12 5.22 -8.57
N ALA A 73 7.46 6.41 -9.08
CA ALA A 73 6.49 7.38 -9.58
C ALA A 73 5.75 6.85 -10.83
N CYS A 74 6.47 6.25 -11.78
CA CYS A 74 5.86 5.69 -12.98
C CYS A 74 4.95 4.50 -12.65
N VAL A 75 5.41 3.55 -11.83
CA VAL A 75 4.62 2.39 -11.42
C VAL A 75 3.33 2.83 -10.71
N ARG A 76 3.43 3.80 -9.79
CA ARG A 76 2.26 4.35 -9.10
C ARG A 76 1.29 5.03 -10.07
N THR A 77 1.80 5.80 -11.02
CA THR A 77 0.97 6.51 -12.00
C THR A 77 0.30 5.53 -12.97
N GLY A 78 1.03 4.54 -13.47
CA GLY A 78 0.49 3.49 -14.34
C GLY A 78 -0.60 2.67 -13.65
N TRP A 79 -0.43 2.36 -12.36
CA TRP A 79 -1.46 1.67 -11.58
C TRP A 79 -2.74 2.51 -11.42
N ASN A 80 -2.60 3.79 -11.08
CA ASN A 80 -3.73 4.73 -10.98
C ASN A 80 -4.47 4.89 -12.32
N LEU A 81 -3.73 5.02 -13.43
CA LEU A 81 -4.29 5.10 -14.77
C LEU A 81 -5.09 3.84 -15.10
N LYS A 82 -4.50 2.65 -14.91
CA LYS A 82 -5.16 1.38 -15.19
C LYS A 82 -6.45 1.18 -14.39
N GLN A 83 -6.48 1.60 -13.12
CA GLN A 83 -7.66 1.49 -12.28
C GLN A 83 -8.84 2.38 -12.76
N SER A 84 -8.51 3.44 -13.48
CA SER A 84 -9.46 4.42 -13.97
C SER A 84 -10.12 4.00 -15.28
N MET A 85 -9.38 3.24 -16.08
CA MET A 85 -9.81 2.74 -17.38
C MET A 85 -10.81 1.59 -17.27
N ASN A 86 -11.77 1.54 -18.18
CA ASN A 86 -12.65 0.42 -18.40
C ASN A 86 -12.28 -0.30 -19.70
N LEU A 87 -11.54 -1.41 -19.58
CA LEU A 87 -11.05 -2.20 -20.72
C LEU A 87 -12.15 -2.97 -21.47
N GLN A 88 -13.40 -2.93 -21.02
CA GLN A 88 -14.55 -3.55 -21.73
C GLN A 88 -15.09 -2.66 -22.86
N VAL A 89 -14.78 -1.37 -22.84
CA VAL A 89 -15.17 -0.42 -23.88
C VAL A 89 -14.03 -0.32 -24.88
N LYS A 90 -14.33 -0.22 -26.18
CA LYS A 90 -13.29 0.03 -27.18
C LYS A 90 -12.94 1.52 -27.19
N PRO A 91 -11.64 1.88 -27.20
CA PRO A 91 -11.21 3.28 -27.20
C PRO A 91 -11.65 4.05 -28.44
N CYS A 92 -11.88 3.36 -29.56
CA CYS A 92 -12.33 3.97 -30.82
C CYS A 92 -13.85 4.26 -30.85
N ASP A 93 -14.63 3.59 -30.01
CA ASP A 93 -16.09 3.75 -29.97
C ASP A 93 -16.47 4.82 -28.93
N ASP A 94 -15.90 4.72 -27.71
CA ASP A 94 -16.09 5.71 -26.64
C ASP A 94 -14.83 5.81 -25.77
N PHE A 95 -13.98 6.77 -26.12
CA PHE A 95 -12.75 7.04 -25.38
C PHE A 95 -13.02 7.52 -23.93
N TYR A 96 -14.12 8.24 -23.70
CA TYR A 96 -14.44 8.76 -22.38
C TYR A 96 -14.79 7.61 -21.43
N SER A 97 -15.68 6.72 -21.85
CA SER A 97 -16.01 5.53 -21.07
C SER A 97 -14.83 4.57 -20.94
N TYR A 98 -13.96 4.48 -21.95
CA TYR A 98 -12.73 3.69 -21.86
C TYR A 98 -11.74 4.24 -20.82
N VAL A 99 -11.55 5.56 -20.72
CA VAL A 99 -10.55 6.16 -19.82
C VAL A 99 -11.10 6.43 -18.40
N CYS A 100 -12.36 6.85 -18.29
CA CYS A 100 -12.96 7.31 -17.04
C CYS A 100 -14.08 6.40 -16.53
N GLY A 101 -14.63 5.52 -17.38
CA GLY A 101 -15.76 4.65 -17.05
C GLY A 101 -15.42 3.47 -16.14
N GLY A 102 -14.16 3.34 -15.71
CA GLY A 102 -13.74 2.39 -14.68
C GLY A 102 -14.00 2.96 -13.29
N ASN A 103 -12.97 3.00 -12.46
CA ASN A 103 -13.11 3.37 -11.04
C ASN A 103 -12.53 4.77 -10.73
N TRP A 104 -12.56 5.69 -11.71
CA TRP A 104 -12.01 7.06 -11.61
C TRP A 104 -12.67 7.89 -10.50
N THR A 105 -13.99 7.84 -10.40
CA THR A 105 -14.77 8.61 -9.42
C THR A 105 -14.45 8.25 -7.97
N LYS A 106 -14.10 6.99 -7.69
CA LYS A 106 -13.65 6.57 -6.35
C LYS A 106 -12.24 7.04 -6.01
N LEU A 107 -11.41 7.30 -7.02
CA LEU A 107 -10.08 7.90 -6.82
C LEU A 107 -10.19 9.41 -6.55
N SER A 108 -11.08 10.10 -7.26
CA SER A 108 -11.25 11.56 -7.11
C SER A 108 -11.83 11.95 -5.75
N ASP A 109 -12.80 11.18 -5.22
CA ASP A 109 -13.40 11.44 -3.90
C ASP A 109 -12.39 11.29 -2.74
N LYS A 110 -11.42 10.38 -2.88
CA LYS A 110 -10.35 10.21 -1.90
C LYS A 110 -9.27 11.28 -1.99
N ARG A 111 -9.19 12.02 -3.09
CA ARG A 111 -8.20 13.07 -3.28
C ARG A 111 -8.72 14.35 -2.65
N LYS A 112 -8.63 14.43 -1.32
CA LYS A 112 -8.74 15.73 -0.65
C LYS A 112 -7.71 16.67 -1.28
N PRO A 113 -8.07 17.92 -1.59
CA PRO A 113 -7.08 18.90 -2.05
C PRO A 113 -5.94 18.90 -1.03
N GLY A 114 -4.71 18.84 -1.53
CA GLY A 114 -3.53 18.83 -0.67
C GLY A 114 -3.60 19.97 0.33
N ASN A 115 -3.21 19.72 1.57
CA ASN A 115 -3.14 20.73 2.62
C ASN A 115 -1.99 21.73 2.39
N GLU A 116 -1.32 21.71 1.24
CA GLU A 116 -0.19 22.57 0.92
C GLU A 116 -0.53 24.05 1.08
N TRP A 117 -1.59 24.51 0.40
CA TRP A 117 -2.06 25.90 0.54
C TRP A 117 -2.50 26.23 1.96
N GLN A 118 -3.09 25.26 2.66
CA GLN A 118 -3.54 25.44 4.04
C GLN A 118 -2.35 25.59 4.99
N ASN A 119 -1.28 24.82 4.80
CA ASN A 119 -0.05 24.90 5.58
C ASN A 119 0.68 26.22 5.30
N LEU A 120 0.77 26.63 4.02
CA LEU A 120 1.35 27.91 3.63
C LEU A 120 0.60 29.10 4.24
N LEU A 121 -0.73 29.04 4.28
CA LEU A 121 -1.55 30.11 4.83
C LEU A 121 -1.64 30.08 6.37
N ALA A 122 -1.45 28.91 6.99
CA ALA A 122 -1.42 28.74 8.45
C ALA A 122 -0.10 29.20 9.08
N GLU A 123 0.94 29.42 8.28
CA GLU A 123 2.21 29.97 8.76
C GLU A 123 2.03 31.41 9.27
N ASN A 124 2.87 31.81 10.22
CA ASN A 124 2.95 33.19 10.68
C ASN A 124 3.29 34.15 9.53
N VAL A 125 2.77 35.37 9.62
CA VAL A 125 3.02 36.43 8.64
C VAL A 125 4.46 36.90 8.77
N SER A 126 5.29 36.72 7.74
CA SER A 126 6.67 37.24 7.71
C SER A 126 6.71 38.64 7.08
N GLN A 127 7.68 39.47 7.47
CA GLN A 127 7.96 40.74 6.79
C GLN A 127 8.56 40.54 5.39
N SER A 128 9.20 39.39 5.13
CA SER A 128 9.72 39.01 3.82
C SER A 128 8.62 38.58 2.84
N ASP A 129 7.39 38.36 3.31
CA ASP A 129 6.28 37.93 2.46
C ASP A 129 5.80 39.08 1.57
N PRO A 130 5.56 38.84 0.26
CA PRO A 130 4.94 39.82 -0.61
C PRO A 130 3.60 40.31 -0.05
N LYS A 131 3.28 41.60 -0.27
CA LYS A 131 2.01 42.22 0.19
C LYS A 131 0.75 41.35 -0.05
N PRO A 132 0.52 40.74 -1.24
CA PRO A 132 -0.66 39.89 -1.44
C PRO A 132 -0.64 38.62 -0.57
N VAL A 133 0.53 38.03 -0.33
CA VAL A 133 0.68 36.83 0.52
C VAL A 133 0.40 37.17 1.98
N ARG A 134 0.89 38.31 2.46
CA ARG A 134 0.61 38.81 3.82
C ARG A 134 -0.88 39.00 4.05
N GLN A 135 -1.56 39.64 3.11
CA GLN A 135 -3.01 39.86 3.19
C GLN A 135 -3.78 38.54 3.19
N ALA A 136 -3.37 37.57 2.37
CA ALA A 136 -3.96 36.24 2.34
C ALA A 136 -3.77 35.46 3.66
N LYS A 137 -2.56 35.43 4.22
CA LYS A 137 -2.25 34.81 5.53
C LYS A 137 -3.07 35.46 6.66
N GLN A 138 -3.16 36.78 6.69
CA GLN A 138 -4.00 37.51 7.66
C GLN A 138 -5.47 37.11 7.56
N MET A 139 -6.02 37.09 6.34
CA MET A 139 -7.41 36.71 6.11
C MET A 139 -7.67 35.25 6.51
N PHE A 140 -6.74 34.35 6.21
CA PHE A 140 -6.81 32.93 6.60
C PHE A 140 -6.80 32.74 8.13
N ASN A 141 -5.94 33.46 8.85
CA ASN A 141 -5.85 33.38 10.31
C ASN A 141 -7.14 33.85 11.00
N VAL A 142 -7.77 34.92 10.49
CA VAL A 142 -9.09 35.37 10.98
C VAL A 142 -10.18 34.33 10.70
N CYS A 143 -10.16 33.69 9.53
CA CYS A 143 -11.13 32.67 9.17
C CYS A 143 -10.97 31.36 9.97
N THR A 144 -9.75 31.00 10.35
CA THR A 144 -9.46 29.72 11.04
C THR A 144 -9.52 29.82 12.56
N ASN A 145 -9.30 31.00 13.16
CA ASN A 145 -9.41 31.20 14.60
C ASN A 145 -10.84 30.86 15.09
N ARG A 146 -10.97 29.72 15.77
CA ARG A 146 -12.25 29.23 16.31
C ARG A 146 -12.61 29.90 17.63
N GLY A 147 -11.63 30.28 18.45
CA GLY A 147 -11.85 30.93 19.75
C GLY A 147 -12.52 32.28 19.57
N GLU A 148 -12.01 33.10 18.66
CA GLU A 148 -12.56 34.44 18.41
C GLU A 148 -13.96 34.40 17.78
N ARG A 149 -14.22 33.45 16.87
CA ARG A 149 -15.56 33.23 16.31
C ARG A 149 -16.55 32.74 17.35
N ARG A 150 -16.12 31.83 18.23
CA ARG A 150 -16.96 31.31 19.33
C ARG A 150 -17.30 32.43 20.31
N CYS A 151 -16.33 33.29 20.66
CA CYS A 151 -16.58 34.44 21.53
C CYS A 151 -17.53 35.47 20.89
N ARG A 152 -17.39 35.75 19.58
CA ARG A 152 -18.31 36.65 18.87
C ARG A 152 -19.74 36.10 18.78
N HIS A 153 -19.90 34.78 18.73
CA HIS A 153 -21.21 34.15 18.75
C HIS A 153 -21.82 34.10 20.16
N TYR A 154 -21.05 33.74 21.19
CA TYR A 154 -21.50 33.74 22.59
C TYR A 154 -21.81 35.16 23.10
N GLY A 155 -21.09 36.19 22.66
CA GLY A 155 -21.40 37.60 22.98
C GLY A 155 -22.64 38.16 22.28
N LYS A 156 -23.18 37.47 21.27
CA LYS A 156 -24.53 37.76 20.71
C LYS A 156 -25.63 36.93 21.36
N PHE A 157 -25.26 35.91 22.12
CA PHE A 157 -26.14 35.07 22.93
C PHE A 157 -26.01 35.48 24.41
N ASP A 158 -25.82 36.77 24.68
CA ASP A 158 -26.02 37.31 26.02
C ASP A 158 -27.53 37.40 26.28
N SER A 159 -27.94 36.75 27.35
CA SER A 159 -29.28 36.44 27.84
C SER A 159 -30.19 37.66 28.14
N SER A 160 -29.82 38.88 27.74
CA SER A 160 -30.65 40.07 28.00
C SER A 160 -31.97 40.13 27.22
N TRP A 161 -32.19 39.25 26.24
CA TRP A 161 -33.45 39.17 25.46
C TRP A 161 -34.44 38.09 25.95
N PHE A 162 -34.09 37.28 26.96
CA PHE A 162 -34.99 36.24 27.50
C PHE A 162 -35.78 36.68 28.75
N PHE A 163 -35.60 37.92 29.20
CA PHE A 163 -36.23 38.50 30.40
C PHE A 163 -36.94 39.84 30.15
N MET A 164 -37.42 40.09 28.92
CA MET A 164 -38.31 41.21 28.62
C MET A 164 -39.58 40.72 27.93
#